data_AF-A0A818IGS0-F1
#
_entry.id   AF-A0A818IGS0-F1
#
_cell.length_a   1.000
_cell.length_b   1.000
_cell.length_c   1.000
_cell.angle_alpha   90.00
_cell.angle_beta   90.00
_cell.angle_gamma   90.00
#
_symmetry.space_group_name_H-M   'P 1'
#
loop_
_entity.id
_entity.type
_entity.pdbx_description
1 polymer ?
#
loop_
_entity_poly.entity_id
_entity_poly.type
_entity_poly.pdbx_seq_one_letter_code
_entity_poly.pdbx_strand_id
1 'polypeptide(L)'
;MVLMKIIFKILFTLFITGFVIVYYLLNKKQSSTLLININNYHYEIDNYHVEYENNSILTNINVIPFPQFIDKTNSVLIISNGFRIISKQNPTEDLQLALRRYSKYISLLIGISVEINQKFLSSGNKLIIDCPLITSQNNTYPKLGEDESYTLNITKTGSYLYSLSLTGIIRGLSTFVQ
;
A
#
# COMPACT_ATOMS: atom_id res chain seq x y z
N MET A 1 -18.69 -47.76 -34.47
CA MET A 1 -17.57 -46.80 -34.33
C MET A 1 -18.00 -45.32 -34.40
N VAL A 2 -18.97 -44.95 -35.25
CA VAL A 2 -19.43 -43.54 -35.38
C VAL A 2 -20.09 -43.01 -34.09
N LEU A 3 -20.96 -43.81 -33.45
CA LEU A 3 -21.66 -43.41 -32.21
C LEU A 3 -20.69 -43.05 -31.07
N MET A 4 -19.62 -43.83 -30.89
CA MET A 4 -18.60 -43.59 -29.88
C MET A 4 -17.86 -42.25 -30.09
N LYS A 5 -17.60 -41.87 -31.35
CA LYS A 5 -17.00 -40.56 -31.68
C LYS A 5 -17.92 -39.38 -31.36
N ILE A 6 -19.24 -39.57 -31.52
CA ILE A 6 -20.24 -38.54 -31.20
C ILE A 6 -20.33 -38.35 -29.70
N ILE A 7 -20.43 -39.44 -28.93
CA ILE A 7 -20.48 -39.40 -27.46
C ILE A 7 -19.22 -38.72 -26.90
N PHE A 8 -18.04 -39.05 -27.42
CA PHE A 8 -16.80 -38.43 -26.97
C PHE A 8 -16.76 -36.92 -27.22
N LYS A 9 -17.24 -36.44 -28.38
CA LYS A 9 -17.31 -34.99 -28.67
C LYS A 9 -18.26 -34.24 -27.73
N ILE A 10 -19.39 -34.85 -27.37
CA ILE A 10 -20.36 -34.26 -26.44
C ILE A 10 -19.75 -34.18 -25.02
N LEU A 11 -19.08 -35.25 -24.57
CA LEU A 11 -18.45 -35.25 -23.25
C LEU A 11 -17.34 -34.20 -23.16
N PHE A 12 -16.53 -34.06 -24.22
CA PHE A 12 -15.43 -33.10 -24.27
C PHE A 12 -15.92 -31.65 -24.27
N THR A 13 -17.01 -31.35 -24.99
CA THR A 13 -17.62 -30.01 -25.00
C THR A 13 -18.22 -29.63 -23.65
N LEU A 14 -18.88 -30.56 -22.97
CA LEU A 14 -19.38 -30.35 -21.60
C LEU A 14 -18.26 -30.11 -20.58
N PHE A 15 -17.12 -30.80 -20.75
CA PHE A 15 -15.95 -30.60 -19.88
C PHE A 15 -15.36 -29.20 -20.03
N ILE A 16 -15.19 -28.71 -21.27
CA ILE A 16 -14.66 -27.37 -21.54
C ILE A 16 -15.60 -26.29 -20.99
N THR A 17 -16.91 -26.40 -21.22
CA THR A 17 -17.87 -25.40 -20.75
C THR A 17 -17.92 -25.36 -19.22
N GLY A 18 -17.86 -26.52 -18.55
CA GLY A 18 -17.74 -26.61 -17.09
C GLY A 18 -16.49 -25.92 -16.57
N PHE A 19 -15.33 -26.15 -17.21
CA PHE A 19 -14.07 -25.52 -16.83
C PHE A 19 -14.12 -23.99 -16.94
N VAL A 20 -14.69 -23.46 -18.04
CA VAL A 20 -14.85 -22.01 -18.26
C VAL A 20 -15.76 -21.38 -17.19
N ILE A 21 -16.86 -22.04 -16.82
CA ILE A 21 -17.78 -21.54 -15.78
C ILE A 21 -17.09 -21.50 -14.41
N VAL A 22 -16.35 -22.54 -14.03
CA VAL A 22 -15.62 -22.57 -12.75
C VAL A 22 -14.56 -21.49 -12.70
N TYR A 23 -13.79 -21.31 -13.78
CA TYR A 23 -12.79 -20.25 -13.88
C TYR A 23 -13.42 -18.86 -13.74
N TYR A 24 -14.56 -18.61 -14.39
CA TYR A 24 -15.31 -17.36 -14.27
C TYR A 24 -15.79 -17.09 -12.84
N LEU A 25 -16.32 -18.11 -12.15
CA LEU A 25 -16.79 -17.98 -10.76
C LEU A 25 -15.66 -17.72 -9.76
N LEU A 26 -14.48 -18.32 -9.97
CA LEU A 26 -13.31 -18.08 -9.13
C LEU A 26 -12.80 -16.64 -9.24
N ASN A 27 -12.74 -16.10 -10.47
CA ASN A 27 -12.33 -14.71 -10.68
C ASN A 27 -13.36 -13.71 -10.14
N LYS A 28 -14.66 -14.00 -10.23
CA LYS A 28 -15.71 -13.12 -9.70
C LYS A 28 -15.70 -13.05 -8.17
N LYS A 29 -15.38 -14.15 -7.47
CA LYS A 29 -15.32 -14.18 -6.00
C LYS A 29 -14.18 -13.34 -5.41
N GLN A 30 -13.10 -13.09 -6.15
CA GLN A 30 -12.02 -12.22 -5.66
C GLN A 30 -12.40 -10.73 -5.64
N SER A 31 -13.46 -10.32 -6.35
CA SER A 31 -13.85 -8.91 -6.44
C SER A 31 -14.81 -8.44 -5.32
N SER A 32 -15.49 -9.35 -4.62
CA SER A 32 -16.61 -8.99 -3.74
C SER A 32 -16.30 -8.98 -2.24
N THR A 33 -15.07 -9.28 -1.81
CA THR A 33 -14.68 -9.32 -0.39
C THR A 33 -14.00 -8.05 0.12
N LEU A 34 -14.02 -6.95 -0.65
CA LEU A 34 -13.40 -5.66 -0.30
C LEU A 34 -14.39 -4.49 -0.27
N LEU A 35 -15.65 -4.72 0.11
CA LEU A 35 -16.55 -3.64 0.49
C LEU A 35 -16.64 -3.58 2.01
N ILE A 36 -15.73 -2.80 2.59
CA ILE A 36 -15.83 -2.32 3.97
C ILE A 36 -17.16 -1.57 4.08
N ASN A 37 -17.99 -1.96 5.03
CA ASN A 37 -19.28 -1.32 5.31
C ASN A 37 -19.03 0.10 5.85
N ILE A 38 -19.21 1.11 4.99
CA ILE A 38 -18.89 2.52 5.25
C ILE A 38 -19.91 3.16 6.22
N ASN A 39 -21.03 2.51 6.50
CA ASN A 39 -22.17 3.12 7.19
C ASN A 39 -22.07 3.15 8.73
N ASN A 40 -20.95 2.72 9.32
CA ASN A 40 -20.84 2.56 10.79
C ASN A 40 -19.87 3.53 11.48
N TYR A 41 -19.40 4.56 10.81
CA TYR A 41 -18.55 5.57 11.44
C TYR A 41 -19.34 6.87 11.68
N HIS A 42 -19.98 6.95 12.85
CA HIS A 42 -20.45 8.21 13.40
C HIS A 42 -19.30 8.78 14.24
N TYR A 43 -18.51 9.69 13.66
CA TYR A 43 -17.53 10.46 14.41
C TYR A 43 -18.24 11.69 14.98
N GLU A 44 -18.22 11.85 16.30
CA GLU A 44 -18.49 13.14 16.94
C GLU A 44 -17.36 14.10 16.53
N ILE A 45 -17.67 15.02 15.63
CA ILE A 45 -16.76 16.09 15.23
C ILE A 45 -17.00 17.24 16.20
N ASP A 46 -16.10 17.42 17.16
CA ASP A 46 -16.04 18.65 17.94
C ASP A 46 -15.59 19.79 17.01
N ASN A 47 -16.54 20.69 16.72
CA ASN A 47 -16.36 21.84 15.84
C ASN A 47 -15.36 22.85 16.42
N TYR A 48 -14.08 22.71 16.06
CA TYR A 48 -13.14 23.83 16.11
C TYR A 48 -13.26 24.64 14.82
N HIS A 49 -13.76 25.86 14.94
CA HIS A 49 -13.81 26.86 13.86
C HIS A 49 -12.39 27.16 13.36
N VAL A 50 -12.10 26.79 12.11
CA VAL A 50 -10.96 27.30 11.35
C VAL A 50 -11.52 28.16 10.22
N GLU A 51 -11.25 29.46 10.29
CA GLU A 51 -11.52 30.39 9.19
C GLU A 51 -10.59 30.07 8.00
N TYR A 52 -11.17 29.81 6.84
CA TYR A 52 -10.45 29.51 5.62
C TYR A 52 -10.26 30.78 4.78
N GLU A 53 -9.03 31.29 4.72
CA GLU A 53 -8.62 32.22 3.67
C GLU A 53 -8.29 31.44 2.38
N ASN A 54 -8.98 31.81 1.31
CA ASN A 54 -8.84 31.25 -0.03
C ASN A 54 -7.52 31.69 -0.68
N ASN A 55 -6.56 30.77 -0.76
CA ASN A 55 -5.60 30.68 -1.85
C ASN A 55 -5.36 29.18 -2.11
N SER A 56 -5.54 28.74 -3.35
CA SER A 56 -5.62 27.33 -3.76
C SER A 56 -4.27 26.59 -3.66
N ILE A 57 -3.81 26.39 -2.43
CA ILE A 57 -2.81 25.42 -2.01
C ILE A 57 -3.53 24.07 -1.92
N LEU A 58 -2.88 22.93 -2.21
CA LEU A 58 -3.43 21.61 -1.87
C LEU A 58 -3.61 21.54 -0.34
N THR A 59 -4.79 21.92 0.15
CA THR A 59 -5.05 22.09 1.59
C THR A 59 -5.45 20.79 2.27
N ASN A 60 -6.02 19.83 1.55
CA ASN A 60 -6.52 18.59 2.14
C ASN A 60 -5.45 17.51 2.24
N ILE A 61 -4.60 17.60 3.27
CA ILE A 61 -3.97 16.40 3.84
C ILE A 61 -5.00 15.77 4.76
N ASN A 62 -5.57 14.63 4.36
CA ASN A 62 -6.55 13.90 5.15
C ASN A 62 -5.91 12.62 5.70
N VAL A 63 -5.21 12.76 6.82
CA VAL A 63 -4.48 11.65 7.46
C VAL A 63 -5.03 11.43 8.86
N ILE A 64 -5.30 10.17 9.19
CA ILE A 64 -5.80 9.71 10.48
C ILE A 64 -4.91 8.54 10.98
N PRO A 65 -4.39 8.60 12.21
CA PRO A 65 -4.37 9.76 13.10
C PRO A 65 -3.56 10.92 12.49
N PHE A 66 -3.93 12.15 12.82
CA PHE A 66 -3.22 13.32 12.30
C PHE A 66 -1.77 13.35 12.82
N PRO A 67 -0.76 13.50 11.94
CA PRO A 67 0.64 13.60 12.37
C PRO A 67 0.86 14.75 13.35
N GLN A 68 1.77 14.56 14.30
CA GLN A 68 2.08 15.58 15.31
C GLN A 68 2.61 16.89 14.68
N PHE A 69 3.31 16.79 13.55
CA PHE A 69 3.88 17.94 12.84
C PHE A 69 3.79 17.72 11.33
N ILE A 70 3.39 18.78 10.61
CA ILE A 70 3.35 18.82 9.15
C ILE A 70 3.95 20.16 8.70
N ASP A 71 5.03 20.09 7.93
CA ASP A 71 5.56 21.23 7.19
C ASP A 71 5.21 21.07 5.70
N LYS A 72 4.41 21.99 5.17
CA LYS A 72 3.94 21.95 3.78
C LYS A 72 4.76 22.92 2.94
N THR A 73 5.37 22.40 1.88
CA THR A 73 6.02 23.19 0.84
C THR A 73 5.28 23.04 -0.49
N ASN A 74 5.47 23.98 -1.42
CA ASN A 74 4.79 23.99 -2.73
C ASN A 74 5.33 22.92 -3.72
N SER A 75 5.90 21.82 -3.24
CA SER A 75 6.44 20.76 -4.10
C SER A 75 5.48 19.57 -4.15
N VAL A 76 5.34 18.97 -5.33
CA VAL A 76 4.45 17.83 -5.57
C VAL A 76 5.28 16.66 -6.08
N LEU A 77 5.10 15.50 -5.44
CA LEU A 77 5.62 14.23 -5.96
C LEU A 77 4.66 13.71 -7.03
N ILE A 78 5.17 13.49 -8.24
CA ILE A 78 4.42 12.82 -9.30
C ILE A 78 4.75 11.33 -9.24
N ILE A 79 3.77 10.52 -8.81
CA ILE A 79 3.89 9.07 -8.85
C ILE A 79 3.51 8.58 -10.24
N SER A 80 4.46 8.01 -10.96
CA SER A 80 4.29 7.49 -12.32
C SER A 80 4.77 6.05 -12.47
N ASN A 81 4.65 5.48 -13.67
CA ASN A 81 5.15 4.13 -13.96
C ASN A 81 6.62 3.97 -13.54
N GLY A 82 6.91 2.85 -12.88
CA GLY A 82 8.24 2.58 -12.31
C GLY A 82 8.47 3.21 -10.93
N PHE A 83 7.41 3.67 -10.25
CA PHE A 83 7.48 3.94 -8.82
C PHE A 83 7.88 2.68 -8.06
N ARG A 84 8.75 2.85 -7.07
CA ARG A 84 9.33 1.74 -6.33
C ARG A 84 9.59 2.11 -4.89
N ILE A 85 9.51 1.10 -4.03
CA ILE A 85 9.90 1.19 -2.63
C ILE A 85 11.30 0.59 -2.50
N ILE A 86 12.23 1.34 -1.93
CA ILE A 86 13.63 0.95 -1.78
C ILE A 86 13.98 0.95 -0.30
N SER A 87 14.43 -0.19 0.21
CA SER A 87 15.03 -0.26 1.54
C SER A 87 16.51 0.09 1.45
N LYS A 88 16.99 1.05 2.24
CA LYS A 88 18.41 1.49 2.25
C LYS A 88 19.35 0.40 2.74
N GLN A 89 18.83 -0.50 3.57
CA GLN A 89 19.53 -1.66 4.15
C GLN A 89 18.81 -2.96 3.79
N ASN A 90 19.44 -4.09 4.07
CA ASN A 90 18.80 -5.40 3.94
C ASN A 90 17.60 -5.47 4.92
N PRO A 91 16.35 -5.53 4.42
CA PRO A 91 15.19 -5.57 5.30
C PRO A 91 15.13 -6.93 6.00
N THR A 92 14.65 -6.94 7.25
CA THR A 92 14.21 -8.17 7.89
C THR A 92 12.98 -8.75 7.19
N GLU A 93 12.63 -10.00 7.51
CA GLU A 93 11.44 -10.64 6.95
C GLU A 93 10.17 -9.82 7.21
N ASP A 94 9.96 -9.35 8.45
CA ASP A 94 8.78 -8.56 8.80
C ASP A 94 8.71 -7.24 8.05
N LEU A 95 9.84 -6.53 7.93
CA LEU A 95 9.91 -5.33 7.11
C LEU A 95 9.59 -5.66 5.66
N GLN A 96 10.17 -6.73 5.10
CA GLN A 96 9.90 -7.14 3.72
C GLN A 96 8.41 -7.47 3.49
N LEU A 97 7.75 -8.12 4.44
CA LEU A 97 6.32 -8.40 4.40
C LEU A 97 5.48 -7.12 4.48
N ALA A 98 5.85 -6.18 5.36
CA ALA A 98 5.22 -4.87 5.42
C ALA A 98 5.35 -4.11 4.10
N LEU A 99 6.57 -4.04 3.53
CA LEU A 99 6.81 -3.39 2.24
C LEU A 99 5.99 -4.03 1.12
N ARG A 100 5.89 -5.37 1.07
CA ARG A 100 5.05 -6.12 0.10
C ARG A 100 3.57 -5.80 0.21
N ARG A 101 3.08 -5.59 1.43
CA ARG A 101 1.68 -5.23 1.68
C ARG A 101 1.40 -3.81 1.18
N TYR A 102 2.26 -2.87 1.57
CA TYR A 102 2.09 -1.46 1.22
C TYR A 102 2.36 -1.19 -0.27
N SER A 103 3.29 -1.90 -0.91
CA SER A 103 3.47 -1.81 -2.36
C SER A 103 2.20 -2.20 -3.11
N LYS A 104 1.50 -3.25 -2.66
CA LYS A 104 0.19 -3.64 -3.21
C LYS A 104 -0.88 -2.59 -2.95
N TYR A 105 -0.98 -2.03 -1.74
CA TYR A 105 -1.96 -0.98 -1.45
C TYR A 105 -1.75 0.26 -2.30
N ILE A 106 -0.51 0.74 -2.41
CA ILE A 106 -0.19 1.86 -3.30
C ILE A 106 -0.60 1.47 -4.72
N SER A 107 -0.14 0.31 -5.23
CA SER A 107 -0.46 -0.12 -6.60
C SER A 107 -1.96 -0.11 -6.91
N LEU A 108 -2.79 -0.55 -5.96
CA LEU A 108 -4.24 -0.55 -6.08
C LEU A 108 -4.82 0.86 -6.12
N LEU A 109 -4.30 1.79 -5.31
CA LEU A 109 -4.78 3.17 -5.25
C LEU A 109 -4.45 3.97 -6.51
N ILE A 110 -3.24 3.79 -7.05
CA ILE A 110 -2.77 4.59 -8.21
C ILE A 110 -2.92 3.88 -9.55
N GLY A 111 -3.34 2.61 -9.56
CA GLY A 111 -3.56 1.84 -10.78
C GLY A 111 -2.29 1.46 -11.56
N ILE A 112 -1.11 1.51 -10.94
CA ILE A 112 0.17 1.13 -11.55
C ILE A 112 0.91 0.11 -10.68
N SER A 113 1.77 -0.71 -11.28
CA SER A 113 2.57 -1.69 -10.54
C SER A 113 3.68 -1.00 -9.74
N VAL A 114 3.75 -1.29 -8.44
CA VAL A 114 4.81 -0.82 -7.55
C VAL A 114 5.75 -1.96 -7.18
N GLU A 115 7.01 -1.81 -7.54
CA GLU A 115 8.05 -2.79 -7.25
C GLU A 115 8.76 -2.50 -5.93
N ILE A 116 9.32 -3.54 -5.32
CA ILE A 116 10.22 -3.43 -4.18
C ILE A 116 11.60 -3.84 -4.66
N ASN A 117 12.57 -2.93 -4.55
CA ASN A 117 13.93 -3.19 -5.00
C ASN A 117 14.92 -2.82 -3.90
N GLN A 118 15.97 -3.63 -3.75
CA GLN A 118 17.07 -3.36 -2.82
C GLN A 118 18.19 -2.53 -3.49
N LYS A 119 18.25 -2.52 -4.83
CA LYS A 119 19.27 -1.78 -5.56
C LYS A 119 18.82 -0.33 -5.77
N PHE A 120 19.67 0.59 -5.33
CA PHE A 120 19.48 2.01 -5.54
C PHE A 120 19.65 2.34 -7.02
N LEU A 121 18.55 2.63 -7.69
CA LEU A 121 18.54 3.13 -9.06
C LEU A 121 18.15 4.62 -9.01
N SER A 122 18.77 5.43 -9.86
CA SER A 122 18.67 6.89 -9.87
C SER A 122 17.38 7.42 -10.51
N SER A 123 16.21 6.82 -10.25
CA SER A 123 14.94 7.47 -10.61
C SER A 123 14.48 8.40 -9.48
N GLY A 124 13.89 9.54 -9.85
CA GLY A 124 13.25 10.48 -8.94
C GLY A 124 11.83 10.08 -8.52
N ASN A 125 11.43 8.83 -8.77
CA ASN A 125 10.09 8.32 -8.50
C ASN A 125 10.23 7.08 -7.60
N LYS A 126 10.51 7.32 -6.32
CA LYS A 126 10.79 6.27 -5.34
C LYS A 126 10.42 6.71 -3.92
N LEU A 127 10.06 5.74 -3.10
CA LEU A 127 9.99 5.86 -1.65
C LEU A 127 11.18 5.11 -1.05
N ILE A 128 12.06 5.83 -0.37
CA ILE A 128 13.21 5.26 0.33
C ILE A 128 12.80 4.99 1.78
N ILE A 129 13.09 3.78 2.27
CA ILE A 129 12.86 3.32 3.63
C ILE A 129 14.20 3.20 4.33
N ASP A 130 14.39 3.92 5.43
CA ASP A 130 15.59 3.89 6.24
C ASP A 130 15.24 3.55 7.69
N CYS A 131 15.74 2.41 8.18
CA CYS A 131 15.38 1.90 9.50
C CYS A 131 16.55 1.23 10.23
N PRO A 132 17.56 2.00 10.69
CA PRO A 132 18.88 1.49 11.05
C PRO A 132 18.92 0.48 12.20
N LEU A 133 17.94 0.50 13.11
CA LEU A 133 17.96 -0.30 14.33
C LEU A 133 17.16 -1.61 14.25
N ILE A 134 16.68 -2.01 13.07
CA ILE A 134 16.06 -3.33 12.94
C ILE A 134 17.16 -4.41 13.02
N THR A 135 17.53 -4.77 14.24
CA THR A 135 18.32 -5.96 14.50
C THR A 135 17.49 -7.17 14.09
N SER A 136 18.03 -8.02 13.22
CA SER A 136 17.35 -9.22 12.68
C SER A 136 17.10 -10.32 13.73
N GLN A 137 17.13 -9.97 15.02
CA GLN A 137 17.16 -10.91 16.11
C GLN A 137 15.83 -10.86 16.86
N ASN A 138 15.06 -11.90 16.55
CA ASN A 138 13.90 -12.42 17.25
C ASN A 138 12.56 -11.78 16.90
N ASN A 139 11.62 -12.69 16.68
CA ASN A 139 10.20 -12.55 16.45
C ASN A 139 9.51 -11.97 17.70
N THR A 140 9.99 -10.82 18.18
CA THR A 140 9.48 -10.17 19.36
C THR A 140 8.33 -9.27 18.94
N TYR A 141 7.15 -9.57 19.48
CA TYR A 141 6.02 -8.66 19.40
C TYR A 141 6.42 -7.25 19.87
N PRO A 142 5.84 -6.20 19.25
CA PRO A 142 6.06 -4.84 19.70
C PRO A 142 5.67 -4.71 21.17
N LYS A 143 6.44 -3.92 21.92
CA LYS A 143 6.25 -3.73 23.36
C LYS A 143 5.56 -2.40 23.64
N LEU A 144 4.82 -2.33 24.75
CA LEU A 144 4.33 -1.03 25.24
C LEU A 144 5.52 -0.10 25.52
N GLY A 145 5.42 1.14 25.06
CA GLY A 145 6.49 2.13 25.16
C GLY A 145 7.60 1.99 24.10
N GLU A 146 7.42 1.13 23.10
CA GLU A 146 8.27 1.15 21.90
C GLU A 146 8.14 2.51 21.19
N ASP A 147 9.24 3.00 20.65
CA ASP A 147 9.26 4.21 19.86
C ASP A 147 8.55 3.97 18.52
N GLU A 148 7.36 4.55 18.33
CA GLU A 148 6.60 4.50 17.07
C GLU A 148 6.79 5.76 16.20
N SER A 149 7.74 6.63 16.57
CA SER A 149 7.99 7.87 15.83
C SER A 149 8.53 7.60 14.43
N TYR A 150 8.19 8.48 13.50
CA TYR A 150 8.69 8.44 12.14
C TYR A 150 8.84 9.86 11.58
N THR A 151 9.65 9.98 10.54
CA THR A 151 9.76 11.19 9.73
C THR A 151 9.50 10.81 8.28
N LEU A 152 8.50 11.45 7.67
CA LEU A 152 8.16 11.29 6.27
C LEU A 152 8.43 12.60 5.55
N ASN A 153 9.42 12.59 4.65
CA ASN A 153 9.73 13.72 3.79
C ASN A 153 9.33 13.38 2.36
N ILE A 154 8.49 14.22 1.75
CA ILE A 154 8.02 14.06 0.37
C ILE A 154 8.53 15.25 -0.44
N THR A 155 9.27 14.95 -1.50
CA THR A 155 9.86 15.95 -2.40
C THR A 155 9.48 15.66 -3.84
N LYS A 156 9.75 16.60 -4.76
CA LYS A 156 9.54 16.36 -6.21
C LYS A 156 10.34 15.15 -6.75
N THR A 157 11.46 14.81 -6.10
CA THR A 157 12.40 13.76 -6.55
C THR A 157 12.20 12.43 -5.83
N GLY A 158 11.16 12.31 -5.02
CA GLY A 158 10.83 11.11 -4.27
C GLY A 158 10.53 11.39 -2.82
N SER A 159 10.27 10.30 -2.11
CA SER A 159 9.95 10.32 -0.69
C SER A 159 11.00 9.57 0.10
N TYR A 160 11.18 9.99 1.35
CA TYR A 160 12.09 9.37 2.30
C TYR A 160 11.34 9.20 3.62
N LEU A 161 11.24 7.94 4.06
CA LEU A 161 10.64 7.54 5.32
C LEU A 161 11.73 6.98 6.22
N TYR A 162 11.89 7.61 7.38
CA TYR A 162 12.84 7.22 8.40
C TYR A 162 12.13 6.90 9.71
N SER A 163 12.58 5.84 10.39
CA SER A 163 12.21 5.54 11.76
C SER A 163 13.28 4.65 12.41
N LEU A 164 13.37 4.69 13.74
CA LEU A 164 14.21 3.80 14.51
C LEU A 164 13.59 2.41 14.73
N SER A 165 12.29 2.22 14.47
CA SER A 165 11.62 0.95 14.71
C SER A 165 10.83 0.47 13.49
N LEU A 166 10.57 -0.83 13.42
CA LEU A 166 9.66 -1.39 12.43
C LEU A 166 8.25 -0.80 12.59
N THR A 167 7.79 -0.62 13.83
CA THR A 167 6.47 -0.08 14.11
C THR A 167 6.31 1.33 13.56
N GLY A 168 7.30 2.21 13.78
CA GLY A 168 7.30 3.57 13.22
C GLY A 168 7.35 3.58 11.69
N ILE A 169 8.11 2.67 11.05
CA ILE A 169 8.03 2.51 9.58
C ILE A 169 6.62 2.13 9.13
N ILE A 170 5.95 1.21 9.82
CA ILE A 170 4.58 0.81 9.48
C ILE A 170 3.60 2.00 9.63
N ARG A 171 3.75 2.82 10.69
CA ARG A 171 2.94 4.05 10.86
C ARG A 171 3.18 5.06 9.75
N GLY A 172 4.45 5.30 9.39
CA GLY A 172 4.81 6.20 8.31
C GLY A 172 4.36 5.72 6.93
N LEU A 173 4.40 4.41 6.66
CA LEU A 173 3.84 3.83 5.44
C LEU A 173 2.32 3.99 5.36
N SER A 174 1.61 3.82 6.49
CA SER A 174 0.18 4.09 6.55
C SER A 174 -0.13 5.56 6.25
N THR A 175 0.69 6.47 6.78
CA THR A 175 0.56 7.92 6.54
C THR A 175 0.86 8.28 5.09
N PHE A 176 1.87 7.66 4.46
CA PHE A 176 2.19 7.90 3.06
C PHE A 176 1.09 7.43 2.08
N VAL A 177 0.32 6.41 2.46
CA VAL A 177 -0.76 5.84 1.64
C VAL A 177 -2.05 6.67 1.69
N GLN A 178 -2.29 7.36 2.81
CA GLN A 178 -3.43 8.26 3.00
C GLN A 178 -3.22 9.57 2.24
#